data_AF-A0A194QTZ5-F1
#
_entry.id   AF-A0A194QTZ5-F1
#
_cell.length_a   1.000
_cell.length_b   1.000
_cell.length_c   1.000
_cell.angle_alpha   90.00
_cell.angle_beta   90.00
_cell.angle_gamma   90.00
#
_symmetry.space_group_name_H-M   'P 1'
#
loop_
_entity.id
_entity.type
_entity.pdbx_description
1 polymer ?
#
loop_
_entity_poly.entity_id
_entity_poly.type
_entity_poly.pdbx_seq_one_letter_code
_entity_poly.pdbx_strand_id
1 'polypeptide(L)'
;MAATSSSSVSGNTTSGASNSGPRPASRKGGIIFPSVKNKPIVGNNTFASEIVANYKDVKGYSCVDLLNAGMRDSGVYYLQIRGTTYWFLKVFCEQNVADGGWTVIHRRDDYGVPVENFNRDWSDYKNGFGDPNKEFWLGNENIYMLTNNDDYMLRVELEDFDGNKW
;
A
#
# COMPACT_ATOMS: atom_id res chain seq x y z
N MET A 1 -63.79 -6.92 -10.27
CA MET A 1 -62.97 -7.91 -11.00
C MET A 1 -61.98 -8.46 -9.97
N ALA A 2 -62.30 -9.59 -9.32
CA ALA A 2 -61.82 -10.94 -9.70
C ALA A 2 -60.28 -10.97 -9.76
N ALA A 3 -59.59 -11.37 -8.68
CA ALA A 3 -59.27 -12.75 -8.27
C ALA A 3 -57.84 -13.13 -8.70
N THR A 4 -56.93 -13.32 -7.74
CA THR A 4 -55.68 -14.06 -7.94
C THR A 4 -55.76 -15.34 -7.12
N SER A 5 -55.96 -16.43 -7.85
CA SER A 5 -55.91 -17.83 -7.39
C SER A 5 -54.47 -18.37 -7.37
N SER A 6 -54.28 -19.34 -6.49
CA SER A 6 -53.07 -20.10 -6.13
C SER A 6 -52.60 -21.14 -7.15
N SER A 7 -51.32 -21.54 -7.05
CA SER A 7 -50.76 -22.91 -7.23
C SER A 7 -49.21 -22.80 -7.22
N SER A 8 -48.43 -23.34 -6.27
CA SER A 8 -48.13 -24.72 -5.82
C SER A 8 -47.20 -25.54 -6.74
N VAL A 9 -45.93 -25.62 -6.32
CA VAL A 9 -45.01 -26.78 -6.18
C VAL A 9 -44.87 -27.78 -7.34
N SER A 10 -43.63 -28.02 -7.77
CA SER A 10 -43.03 -29.38 -7.91
C SER A 10 -41.51 -29.29 -8.11
N GLY A 11 -40.75 -29.94 -7.22
CA GLY A 11 -39.33 -30.21 -7.43
C GLY A 11 -39.11 -31.49 -8.24
N ASN A 12 -37.88 -31.70 -8.71
CA ASN A 12 -37.33 -33.04 -8.83
C ASN A 12 -35.80 -33.05 -8.77
N THR A 13 -35.30 -33.96 -7.95
CA THR A 13 -33.90 -34.34 -7.70
C THR A 13 -33.48 -35.43 -8.68
N THR A 14 -32.20 -35.53 -9.04
CA THR A 14 -31.46 -36.78 -9.39
C THR A 14 -29.97 -36.44 -9.58
N SER A 15 -29.11 -36.81 -8.63
CA SER A 15 -28.28 -38.03 -8.56
C SER A 15 -26.95 -37.94 -9.32
N GLY A 16 -25.83 -38.03 -8.60
CA GLY A 16 -24.48 -37.91 -9.13
C GLY A 16 -23.88 -39.18 -9.74
N ALA A 17 -22.66 -39.05 -10.27
CA ALA A 17 -21.71 -40.15 -10.45
C ALA A 17 -20.28 -39.60 -10.56
N SER A 18 -19.41 -40.09 -9.68
CA SER A 18 -17.96 -40.05 -9.78
C SER A 18 -17.47 -40.90 -10.96
N ASN A 19 -16.49 -40.42 -11.71
CA ASN A 19 -15.68 -41.30 -12.57
C ASN A 19 -14.20 -40.92 -12.56
N SER A 20 -13.42 -41.86 -12.03
CA SER A 20 -11.97 -41.94 -12.00
C SER A 20 -11.40 -42.32 -13.37
N GLY A 21 -10.47 -41.51 -13.89
CA GLY A 21 -9.64 -41.82 -15.06
C GLY A 21 -8.15 -41.60 -14.76
N PRO A 22 -7.24 -42.36 -15.40
CA PRO A 22 -5.87 -42.56 -14.91
C PRO A 22 -4.92 -41.39 -15.17
N ARG A 23 -3.98 -41.23 -14.22
CA ARG A 23 -2.87 -40.27 -14.18
C ARG A 23 -1.82 -40.58 -15.28
N PRO A 24 -1.43 -39.64 -16.15
CA PRO A 24 -0.21 -39.78 -16.94
C PRO A 24 1.00 -39.21 -16.18
N ALA A 25 2.05 -40.02 -16.12
CA ALA A 25 3.32 -39.72 -15.47
C ALA A 25 4.18 -38.71 -16.24
N SER A 26 4.84 -37.84 -15.46
CA SER A 26 6.13 -37.16 -15.66
C SER A 26 6.73 -37.15 -17.08
N ARG A 27 6.81 -35.96 -17.68
CA ARG A 27 7.84 -35.63 -18.68
C ARG A 27 8.68 -34.48 -18.14
N LYS A 28 9.96 -34.77 -17.86
CA LYS A 28 10.99 -33.78 -17.50
C LYS A 28 11.22 -32.83 -18.68
N GLY A 29 10.56 -31.68 -18.67
CA GLY A 29 10.95 -30.54 -19.50
C GLY A 29 12.03 -29.75 -18.78
N GLY A 30 13.29 -30.00 -19.11
CA GLY A 30 14.39 -29.15 -18.67
C GLY A 30 14.28 -27.79 -19.35
N ILE A 31 14.24 -26.72 -18.56
CA ILE A 31 14.33 -25.36 -19.09
C ILE A 31 15.79 -25.14 -19.50
N ILE A 32 16.04 -25.04 -20.80
CA ILE A 32 17.34 -24.65 -21.35
C ILE A 32 17.42 -23.12 -21.24
N PHE A 33 18.19 -22.62 -20.29
CA PHE A 33 18.56 -21.20 -20.28
C PHE A 33 19.67 -20.97 -21.31
N PRO A 34 19.50 -20.06 -22.28
CA PRO A 34 20.60 -19.67 -23.14
C PRO A 34 21.70 -19.04 -22.28
N SER A 35 22.92 -19.52 -22.47
CA SER A 35 24.12 -19.06 -21.76
C SER A 35 24.30 -17.56 -21.96
N VAL A 36 24.12 -16.77 -20.90
CA VAL A 36 24.35 -15.31 -20.91
C VAL A 36 25.86 -15.06 -20.94
N LYS A 37 26.46 -15.20 -22.13
CA LYS A 37 27.81 -14.70 -22.40
C LYS A 37 27.74 -13.19 -22.53
N ASN A 38 27.74 -12.53 -21.37
CA ASN A 38 28.19 -11.17 -21.08
C ASN A 38 27.70 -10.85 -19.66
N LYS A 39 28.24 -11.58 -18.67
CA LYS A 39 28.15 -11.13 -17.28
C LYS A 39 29.13 -9.97 -17.15
N PRO A 40 28.69 -8.72 -16.87
CA PRO A 40 29.63 -7.64 -16.61
C PRO A 40 30.53 -8.09 -15.46
N ILE A 41 31.84 -7.94 -15.67
CA ILE A 41 32.85 -8.12 -14.63
C ILE A 41 32.40 -7.22 -13.49
N VAL A 42 32.05 -7.83 -12.34
CA VAL A 42 31.73 -7.10 -11.13
C VAL A 42 33.01 -6.38 -10.73
N GLY A 43 33.15 -5.14 -11.21
CA GLY A 43 34.15 -4.21 -10.72
C GLY A 43 33.88 -4.01 -9.23
N ASN A 44 34.95 -4.11 -8.43
CA ASN A 44 34.94 -3.91 -6.99
C ASN A 44 34.19 -2.62 -6.63
N ASN A 45 32.95 -2.77 -6.17
CA ASN A 45 32.18 -1.69 -5.59
C ASN A 45 31.86 -2.07 -4.15
N THR A 46 32.85 -1.96 -3.26
CA THR A 46 32.62 -1.98 -1.81
C THR A 46 31.50 -0.99 -1.42
N PHE A 47 31.35 0.09 -2.20
CA PHE A 47 30.26 1.06 -2.10
C PHE A 47 28.85 0.51 -2.42
N ALA A 48 28.72 -0.40 -3.40
CA ALA A 48 27.41 -0.95 -3.77
C ALA A 48 26.95 -2.01 -2.76
N SER A 49 27.90 -2.77 -2.19
CA SER A 49 27.58 -3.75 -1.13
C SER A 49 27.22 -3.08 0.19
N GLU A 50 27.85 -1.97 0.57
CA GLU A 50 27.54 -1.28 1.84
C GLU A 50 26.21 -0.54 1.80
N ILE A 51 25.85 0.06 0.66
CA ILE A 51 24.53 0.72 0.49
C ILE A 51 23.40 -0.33 0.46
N VAL A 52 23.60 -1.48 -0.20
CA VAL A 52 22.58 -2.53 -0.30
C VAL A 52 22.51 -3.41 0.96
N ALA A 53 23.61 -3.58 1.70
CA ALA A 53 23.62 -4.34 2.95
C ALA A 53 22.92 -3.58 4.09
N ASN A 54 23.01 -2.25 4.13
CA ASN A 54 22.31 -1.45 5.14
C ASN A 54 20.78 -1.41 4.95
N TYR A 55 20.26 -1.65 3.74
CA TYR A 55 18.81 -1.56 3.47
C TYR A 55 18.03 -2.84 3.80
N LYS A 56 18.70 -3.97 4.05
CA LYS A 56 18.00 -5.26 4.28
C LYS A 56 17.31 -5.37 5.63
N ASP A 57 17.66 -4.53 6.60
CA ASP A 57 17.06 -4.53 7.96
C ASP A 57 16.39 -3.21 8.35
N VAL A 58 16.26 -2.24 7.43
CA VAL A 58 15.46 -1.03 7.71
C VAL A 58 13.98 -1.40 7.66
N LYS A 59 13.46 -1.81 8.81
CA LYS A 59 12.03 -1.90 9.05
C LYS A 59 11.48 -0.50 9.25
N GLY A 60 11.17 0.18 8.16
CA GLY A 60 10.49 1.46 8.19
C GLY A 60 9.04 1.30 8.63
N TYR A 61 8.77 1.33 9.94
CA TYR A 61 7.40 1.27 10.48
C TYR A 61 6.75 2.65 10.51
N SER A 62 7.55 3.71 10.47
CA SER A 62 7.13 5.11 10.48
C SER A 62 8.08 5.99 9.67
N CYS A 63 7.64 7.19 9.27
CA CYS A 63 8.50 8.14 8.58
C CYS A 63 9.69 8.62 9.44
N VAL A 64 9.57 8.61 10.77
CA VAL A 64 10.70 8.90 11.67
C VAL A 64 11.72 7.76 11.70
N ASP A 65 11.30 6.49 11.59
CA ASP A 65 12.24 5.37 11.43
C ASP A 65 13.03 5.52 10.12
N LEU A 66 12.34 5.91 9.04
CA LEU A 66 12.98 6.15 7.75
C LEU A 66 13.99 7.31 7.82
N LEU A 67 13.62 8.41 8.51
CA LEU A 67 14.50 9.55 8.74
C LEU A 67 15.76 9.15 9.50
N ASN A 68 15.60 8.39 10.59
CA ASN A 68 16.71 7.89 11.41
C ASN A 68 17.62 6.92 10.64
N ALA A 69 17.08 6.20 9.66
CA ALA A 69 17.84 5.37 8.73
C ALA A 69 18.55 6.16 7.61
N GLY A 70 18.40 7.50 7.58
CA GLY A 70 19.09 8.38 6.66
C GLY A 70 18.29 8.80 5.43
N MET A 71 17.01 8.42 5.32
CA MET A 71 16.12 8.91 4.25
C MET A 71 15.61 10.31 4.59
N ARG A 72 16.35 11.32 4.12
CA ARG A 72 16.14 12.73 4.47
C ARG A 72 15.27 13.51 3.49
N ASP A 73 14.98 12.96 2.32
CA ASP A 73 14.17 13.67 1.32
C ASP A 73 12.68 13.46 1.60
N SER A 74 11.90 14.55 1.58
CA SER A 74 10.43 14.44 1.60
C SER A 74 9.93 13.78 0.32
N GLY A 75 8.95 12.89 0.45
CA GLY A 75 8.44 12.16 -0.69
C GLY A 75 7.61 10.94 -0.29
N VAL A 76 7.29 10.11 -1.28
CA VAL A 76 6.51 8.90 -1.06
C VAL A 76 7.40 7.73 -0.70
N TYR A 77 7.02 7.05 0.38
CA TYR A 77 7.69 5.87 0.91
C TYR A 77 6.68 4.75 1.17
N TYR A 78 7.19 3.56 1.49
CA TYR A 78 6.40 2.41 1.91
C TYR A 78 6.74 2.06 3.35
N LEU A 79 5.74 2.14 4.23
CA LEU A 79 5.87 1.71 5.62
C LEU A 79 5.39 0.28 5.79
N GLN A 80 6.12 -0.54 6.53
CA GLN A 80 5.65 -1.87 6.92
C GLN A 80 4.69 -1.72 8.11
N ILE A 81 3.53 -2.37 8.07
CA ILE A 81 2.62 -2.38 9.23
C ILE A 81 3.14 -3.35 10.29
N ARG A 82 3.24 -2.88 11.54
CA ARG A 82 3.69 -3.70 12.68
C ARG A 82 2.84 -4.97 12.81
N GLY A 83 3.48 -6.09 13.11
CA GLY A 83 2.82 -7.40 13.23
C GLY A 83 2.49 -8.07 11.89
N THR A 84 2.87 -7.49 10.75
CA THR A 84 2.63 -8.07 9.42
C THR A 84 3.95 -8.33 8.69
N THR A 85 4.00 -9.34 7.83
CA THR A 85 5.22 -9.65 7.04
C THR A 85 5.21 -9.00 5.65
N TYR A 86 4.04 -8.83 5.05
CA TYR A 86 3.90 -8.43 3.64
C TYR A 86 2.90 -7.29 3.43
N TRP A 87 2.47 -6.60 4.49
CA TRP A 87 1.60 -5.45 4.36
C TRP A 87 2.41 -4.16 4.45
N PHE A 88 2.49 -3.49 3.31
CA PHE A 88 3.12 -2.19 3.17
C PHE A 88 2.08 -1.13 2.84
N LEU A 89 2.20 0.04 3.47
CA LEU A 89 1.36 1.19 3.27
C LEU A 89 2.14 2.27 2.54
N LYS A 90 1.61 2.74 1.41
CA LYS A 90 2.18 3.87 0.65
C LYS A 90 1.80 5.17 1.37
N VAL A 91 2.79 5.94 1.81
CA VAL A 91 2.59 7.21 2.55
C VAL A 91 3.48 8.31 1.98
N PHE A 92 3.14 9.56 2.27
CA PHE A 92 4.08 10.67 2.09
C PHE A 92 4.79 10.94 3.43
N CYS A 93 6.12 10.92 3.42
CA CYS A 93 6.94 11.34 4.54
C CYS A 93 7.40 12.77 4.32
N GLU A 94 7.06 13.64 5.27
CA GLU A 94 7.57 15.00 5.32
C GLU A 94 8.79 15.04 6.24
N GLN A 95 9.97 15.14 5.62
CA GLN A 95 11.27 15.11 6.29
C GLN A 95 11.89 16.49 6.47
N ASN A 96 11.39 17.49 5.73
CA ASN A 96 12.00 18.82 5.66
C ASN A 96 11.31 19.87 6.54
N VAL A 97 10.17 19.53 7.17
CA VAL A 97 9.38 20.46 7.99
C VAL A 97 9.55 20.15 9.49
N ALA A 98 9.84 21.20 10.27
CA ALA A 98 10.24 21.10 11.69
C ALA A 98 11.35 20.06 11.89
N ASP A 99 11.11 19.06 12.75
CA ASP A 99 12.10 18.03 13.07
C ASP A 99 12.10 16.85 12.09
N GLY A 100 11.25 16.89 11.05
CA GLY A 100 11.06 15.79 10.11
C GLY A 100 10.37 14.57 10.73
N GLY A 101 10.31 13.46 9.99
CA GLY A 101 9.76 12.20 10.45
C GLY A 101 8.23 12.13 10.40
N TRP A 102 7.58 13.14 9.83
CA TRP A 102 6.12 13.25 9.81
C TRP A 102 5.51 12.33 8.75
N THR A 103 4.59 11.46 9.19
CA THR A 103 3.77 10.67 8.27
C THR A 103 2.52 11.46 7.94
N VAL A 104 2.37 11.87 6.68
CA VAL A 104 1.21 12.67 6.26
C VAL A 104 0.00 11.76 6.08
N ILE A 105 -1.09 12.07 6.78
CA ILE A 105 -2.34 11.28 6.74
C ILE A 105 -3.45 11.94 5.89
N HIS A 106 -3.34 13.24 5.65
CA HIS A 106 -4.28 14.03 4.87
C HIS A 106 -3.54 15.23 4.27
N ARG A 107 -3.83 15.55 3.00
CA ARG A 107 -3.28 16.74 2.35
C ARG A 107 -4.28 17.33 1.36
N ARG A 108 -4.39 18.66 1.38
CA ARG A 108 -5.14 19.51 0.45
C ARG A 108 -4.22 20.63 0.02
N ASP A 109 -3.98 20.76 -1.27
CA ASP A 109 -3.09 21.78 -1.84
C ASP A 109 -3.41 21.97 -3.33
N ASP A 110 -2.88 23.02 -3.95
CA ASP A 110 -3.03 23.27 -5.38
C ASP A 110 -2.05 22.41 -6.21
N TYR A 111 -2.46 21.17 -6.45
CA TYR A 111 -1.78 20.25 -7.35
C TYR A 111 -2.28 20.33 -8.81
N GLY A 112 -3.02 21.39 -9.15
CA GLY A 112 -3.65 21.56 -10.45
C GLY A 112 -4.77 20.55 -10.74
N VAL A 113 -4.98 20.25 -12.02
CA VAL A 113 -6.09 19.41 -12.50
C VAL A 113 -5.60 17.99 -12.84
N PRO A 114 -6.32 16.91 -12.47
CA PRO A 114 -7.57 16.91 -11.69
C PRO A 114 -7.34 17.11 -10.19
N VAL A 115 -8.27 17.83 -9.57
CA VAL A 115 -8.42 17.98 -8.12
C VAL A 115 -9.05 16.72 -7.55
N GLU A 116 -8.65 16.30 -6.35
CA GLU A 116 -9.22 15.11 -5.71
C GLU A 116 -10.61 15.42 -5.10
N ASN A 117 -11.53 14.47 -5.21
CA ASN A 117 -12.87 14.62 -4.64
C ASN A 117 -12.89 14.11 -3.19
N PHE A 118 -13.18 14.99 -2.24
CA PHE A 118 -13.32 14.63 -0.82
C PHE A 118 -14.77 14.38 -0.38
N ASN A 119 -15.76 14.61 -1.25
CA ASN A 119 -17.15 14.22 -0.97
C ASN A 119 -17.35 12.75 -1.36
N ARG A 120 -16.97 11.87 -0.44
CA ARG A 120 -16.93 10.41 -0.61
C ARG A 120 -17.74 9.70 0.48
N ASP A 121 -18.04 8.43 0.26
CA ASP A 121 -18.75 7.61 1.24
C ASP A 121 -17.84 7.08 2.36
N TRP A 122 -18.43 6.39 3.33
CA TRP A 122 -17.70 5.80 4.44
C TRP A 122 -16.65 4.76 4.01
N SER A 123 -16.92 4.00 2.95
CA SER A 123 -16.01 2.96 2.47
C SER A 123 -14.72 3.59 1.93
N ASP A 124 -14.85 4.68 1.17
CA ASP A 124 -13.71 5.44 0.67
C ASP A 124 -12.90 6.06 1.83
N TYR A 125 -13.55 6.67 2.82
CA TYR A 125 -12.84 7.21 4.00
C TYR A 125 -12.19 6.12 4.86
N LYS A 126 -12.77 4.92 4.92
CA LYS A 126 -12.18 3.78 5.61
C LYS A 126 -10.89 3.31 4.94
N ASN A 127 -10.92 3.12 3.62
CA ASN A 127 -9.81 2.55 2.85
C ASN A 127 -8.76 3.58 2.43
N GLY A 128 -9.14 4.85 2.31
CA GLY A 128 -8.32 5.93 1.76
C GLY A 128 -8.57 6.16 0.27
N PHE A 129 -8.25 7.36 -0.19
CA PHE A 129 -8.39 7.80 -1.58
C PHE A 129 -7.39 8.92 -1.90
N GLY A 130 -7.17 9.18 -3.19
CA GLY A 130 -6.19 10.17 -3.68
C GLY A 130 -4.78 9.60 -3.87
N ASP A 131 -3.82 10.50 -4.13
CA ASP A 131 -2.42 10.15 -4.31
C ASP A 131 -1.58 10.80 -3.20
N PRO A 132 -0.80 10.04 -2.43
CA PRO A 132 0.14 10.60 -1.44
C PRO A 132 1.10 11.66 -1.99
N ASN A 133 1.40 11.68 -3.30
CA ASN A 133 2.18 12.76 -3.93
C ASN A 133 1.39 14.05 -4.21
N LYS A 134 0.07 14.05 -4.00
CA LYS A 134 -0.87 15.14 -4.29
C LYS A 134 -1.86 15.31 -3.11
N GLU A 135 -3.15 15.49 -3.41
CA GLU A 135 -4.22 15.45 -2.44
C GLU A 135 -4.66 14.01 -2.14
N PHE A 136 -4.87 13.71 -0.87
CA PHE A 136 -5.32 12.38 -0.44
C PHE A 136 -5.87 12.37 0.99
N TRP A 137 -6.59 11.29 1.29
CA TRP A 137 -6.89 10.81 2.63
C TRP A 137 -6.31 9.40 2.80
N LEU A 138 -5.46 9.18 3.80
CA LEU A 138 -4.74 7.91 3.96
C LEU A 138 -5.68 6.72 4.22
N GLY A 139 -6.84 6.96 4.81
CA GLY A 139 -7.80 5.93 5.18
C GLY A 139 -7.83 5.68 6.68
N ASN A 140 -9.02 5.61 7.27
CA ASN A 140 -9.20 5.49 8.72
C ASN A 140 -8.59 4.20 9.27
N GLU A 141 -8.74 3.08 8.55
CA GLU A 141 -8.16 1.80 8.96
C GLU A 141 -6.62 1.87 8.93
N ASN A 142 -6.06 2.52 7.91
CA ASN A 142 -4.62 2.68 7.76
C ASN A 142 -4.04 3.58 8.87
N ILE A 143 -4.72 4.68 9.20
CA ILE A 143 -4.36 5.56 10.31
C ILE A 143 -4.40 4.77 11.62
N TYR A 144 -5.46 4.01 11.89
CA TYR A 144 -5.56 3.17 13.08
C TYR A 144 -4.41 2.17 13.18
N MET A 145 -4.08 1.47 12.09
CA MET A 145 -2.97 0.51 12.08
C MET A 145 -1.61 1.16 12.36
N LEU A 146 -1.43 2.43 11.97
CA LEU A 146 -0.23 3.21 12.29
C LEU A 146 -0.21 3.67 13.75
N THR A 147 -1.35 4.08 14.31
CA THR A 147 -1.41 4.78 15.60
C THR A 147 -1.80 3.93 16.81
N ASN A 148 -2.06 2.64 16.65
CA ASN A 148 -2.58 1.77 17.72
C ASN A 148 -1.50 1.11 18.62
N ASN A 149 -0.21 1.40 18.41
CA ASN A 149 0.89 0.66 19.04
C ASN A 149 1.79 1.48 19.98
N ASP A 150 1.60 2.79 20.07
CA ASP A 150 2.45 3.71 20.83
C ASP A 150 1.72 5.03 21.07
N ASP A 151 2.39 6.01 21.69
CA ASP A 151 1.93 7.39 21.79
C ASP A 151 2.27 8.18 20.52
N TYR A 152 1.29 8.92 19.98
CA TYR A 152 1.45 9.70 18.74
C TYR A 152 1.03 11.15 18.95
N MET A 153 1.73 12.05 18.26
CA MET A 153 1.38 13.46 18.15
C MET A 153 0.79 13.75 16.78
N LEU A 154 -0.33 14.48 16.75
CA LEU A 154 -0.90 15.00 15.51
C LEU A 154 -0.52 16.47 15.36
N ARG A 155 -0.03 16.81 14.18
CA ARG A 155 0.17 18.19 13.74
C ARG A 155 -0.79 18.50 12.60
N VAL A 156 -1.42 19.66 12.68
CA VAL A 156 -2.29 20.19 11.62
C VAL A 156 -1.71 21.54 11.21
N GLU A 157 -1.47 21.71 9.91
CA GLU A 157 -1.02 22.96 9.32
C GLU A 157 -2.09 23.45 8.36
N LEU A 158 -2.42 24.73 8.45
CA LEU A 158 -3.37 25.40 7.55
C LEU A 158 -2.71 26.62 6.93
N GLU A 159 -3.01 26.89 5.67
CA GLU A 159 -2.58 28.10 4.96
C GLU A 159 -3.81 28.79 4.35
N ASP A 160 -3.93 30.09 4.52
CA ASP A 160 -4.97 30.89 3.87
C ASP A 160 -4.56 31.38 2.48
N PHE A 161 -5.50 32.01 1.75
CA PHE A 161 -5.25 32.50 0.39
C PHE A 161 -4.25 33.67 0.32
N ASP A 162 -3.97 34.32 1.46
CA ASP A 162 -3.01 35.41 1.57
C ASP A 162 -1.62 34.89 2.00
N GLY A 163 -1.46 33.57 2.20
CA GLY A 163 -0.23 32.89 2.56
C GLY A 163 0.07 32.84 4.07
N ASN A 164 -0.89 33.17 4.93
CA ASN A 164 -0.71 33.05 6.38
C ASN A 164 -0.85 31.60 6.83
N LYS A 165 0.14 31.10 7.59
CA LYS A 165 0.23 29.71 8.04
C LYS A 165 -0.03 29.57 9.55
N TRP A 166 -0.83 28.58 9.93
CA TRP A 166 -1.31 28.34 11.30
C TRP A 166 -1.09 26.88 11.70
#